data_AF-A0A0C2F777-F1
#
_entry.id   AF-A0A0C2F777-F1
#
_cell.length_a   1.000
_cell.length_b   1.000
_cell.length_c   1.000
_cell.angle_alpha   90.00
_cell.angle_beta   90.00
_cell.angle_gamma   90.00
#
_symmetry.space_group_name_H-M   'P 1'
#
loop_
_entity.id
_entity.type
_entity.pdbx_description
1 polymer ?
#
loop_
_entity_poly.entity_id
_entity_poly.type
_entity_poly.pdbx_seq_one_letter_code
_entity_poly.pdbx_strand_id
1 'polypeptide(L)'
;APIGTRVGQIQLVPRFSYKVSGVNQYFDFDSATGWITVRSTVDRERCNGSVDLLLVATPPSIIHVVVIVLDVNDHAPEFPVPFQ
;
A
#
# COMPACT_ATOMS: atom_id res chain seq x y z
N ALA A 1 -1.09 4.48 9.41
CA ALA A 1 -0.72 3.34 10.28
C ALA A 1 0.79 3.30 10.50
N PRO A 2 1.31 2.79 11.64
CA PRO A 2 2.75 2.69 11.88
C PRO A 2 3.48 1.81 10.85
N ILE A 3 4.75 2.09 10.61
CA ILE A 3 5.64 1.23 9.81
C ILE A 3 5.66 -0.19 10.40
N GLY A 4 5.62 -1.20 9.53
CA GLY A 4 5.53 -2.62 9.88
C GLY A 4 4.10 -3.12 10.10
N THR A 5 3.09 -2.25 10.08
CA THR A 5 1.68 -2.67 10.19
C THR A 5 1.31 -3.60 9.04
N ARG A 6 0.69 -4.74 9.35
CA ARG A 6 0.18 -5.70 8.37
C ARG A 6 -1.10 -5.18 7.73
N VAL A 7 -1.11 -5.06 6.40
CA VAL A 7 -2.24 -4.57 5.61
C VAL A 7 -3.10 -5.73 5.12
N GLY A 8 -2.44 -6.78 4.61
CA GLY A 8 -3.10 -7.96 4.06
C GLY A 8 -2.09 -9.04 3.76
N GLN A 9 -2.58 -10.24 3.46
CA GLN A 9 -1.74 -11.40 3.16
C GLN A 9 -2.18 -12.04 1.85
N ILE A 10 -1.21 -12.38 1.00
CA ILE A 10 -1.41 -13.19 -0.19
C ILE A 10 -1.08 -14.63 0.16
N GLN A 11 -2.02 -15.54 -0.13
CA GLN A 11 -1.77 -16.97 0.04
C GLN A 11 -0.77 -17.45 -1.01
N LEU A 12 0.40 -17.88 -0.55
CA LEU A 12 1.48 -18.34 -1.41
C LEU A 12 1.21 -19.77 -1.87
N VAL A 13 1.43 -20.02 -3.15
CA VAL A 13 1.28 -21.34 -3.77
C VAL A 13 2.66 -21.97 -3.93
N PRO A 14 2.86 -23.23 -3.50
CA PRO A 14 4.11 -23.94 -3.74
C PRO A 14 4.47 -23.98 -5.23
N ARG A 15 5.77 -23.84 -5.54
CA ARG A 15 6.33 -23.74 -6.90
C ARG A 15 6.11 -22.39 -7.61
N PHE A 16 5.43 -21.44 -6.97
CA PHE A 16 5.39 -20.07 -7.45
C PHE A 16 6.44 -19.22 -6.74
N SER A 17 7.09 -18.33 -7.48
CA SER A 17 7.92 -17.26 -6.92
C SER A 17 7.25 -15.91 -7.15
N TYR A 18 7.23 -15.07 -6.12
CA TYR A 18 6.48 -13.81 -6.11
C TYR A 18 7.44 -12.63 -5.98
N LYS A 19 7.23 -11.60 -6.79
CA LYS A 19 7.99 -10.35 -6.74
C LYS A 19 7.07 -9.16 -6.99
N VAL A 20 7.31 -8.07 -6.27
CA VAL A 20 6.68 -6.78 -6.58
C VAL A 20 7.26 -6.26 -7.88
N SER A 21 6.39 -5.80 -8.77
CA SER A 21 6.72 -5.17 -10.04
C SER A 21 6.56 -3.66 -9.93
N GLY A 22 7.49 -2.93 -10.55
CA GLY A 22 7.50 -1.46 -10.52
C GLY A 22 8.00 -0.86 -9.21
N VAL A 23 7.80 0.45 -9.06
CA VAL A 23 8.23 1.21 -7.90
C VAL A 23 7.09 1.27 -6.88
N ASN A 24 7.35 0.83 -5.65
CA ASN A 24 6.42 0.96 -4.53
C ASN A 24 7.18 1.50 -3.32
N GLN A 25 6.80 2.70 -2.88
CA GLN A 25 7.42 3.40 -1.76
C GLN A 25 6.67 3.25 -0.43
N TYR A 26 5.39 2.83 -0.48
CA TYR A 26 4.50 2.83 0.68
C TYR A 26 4.39 1.49 1.39
N PHE A 27 4.49 0.40 0.63
CA PHE A 27 4.30 -0.95 1.15
C PHE A 27 5.50 -1.85 0.87
N ASP A 28 5.66 -2.87 1.70
CA ASP A 28 6.56 -3.98 1.46
C ASP A 28 5.78 -5.28 1.27
N PHE A 29 6.37 -6.24 0.58
CA PHE A 29 5.83 -7.58 0.41
C PHE A 29 6.89 -8.61 0.77
N ASP A 30 6.59 -9.41 1.79
CA ASP A 30 7.42 -10.54 2.18
C ASP A 30 7.06 -11.77 1.33
N SER A 31 7.98 -12.17 0.45
CA SER A 31 7.77 -13.31 -0.46
C SER A 31 7.86 -14.67 0.23
N ALA A 32 8.33 -14.75 1.49
CA ALA A 32 8.35 -15.98 2.27
C ALA A 32 7.05 -16.19 3.05
N THR A 33 6.42 -15.11 3.52
CA THR A 33 5.19 -15.20 4.35
C THR A 33 3.92 -14.72 3.64
N GLY A 34 4.06 -14.00 2.54
CA GLY A 34 2.96 -13.41 1.77
C GLY A 34 2.38 -12.13 2.38
N TRP A 35 2.97 -11.60 3.46
CA TRP A 35 2.46 -10.40 4.12
C TRP A 35 2.81 -9.13 3.35
N ILE A 36 1.81 -8.27 3.20
CA ILE A 36 1.96 -6.87 2.79
C ILE A 36 2.00 -6.02 4.06
N THR A 37 3.03 -5.19 4.19
CA THR A 37 3.23 -4.33 5.36
C THR A 37 3.47 -2.88 4.97
N VAL A 38 3.17 -1.94 5.88
CA VAL A 38 3.47 -0.53 5.70
C VAL A 38 4.99 -0.32 5.80
N ARG A 39 5.62 0.19 4.73
CA ARG A 39 7.05 0.48 4.68
C ARG A 39 7.36 1.93 5.09
N SER A 40 6.49 2.85 4.71
CA SER A 40 6.66 4.29 4.98
C SER A 40 5.31 4.92 5.31
N THR A 41 5.35 6.15 5.83
CA THR A 41 4.13 6.90 6.14
C THR A 41 3.29 7.05 4.88
N VAL A 42 2.05 6.57 4.96
CA VAL A 42 1.05 6.69 3.90
C VAL A 42 0.18 7.89 4.23
N ASP A 43 0.10 8.82 3.29
CA ASP A 43 -0.65 10.06 3.39
C ASP A 43 -1.70 10.06 2.27
N ARG A 44 -2.97 10.18 2.64
CA ARG A 44 -4.11 10.00 1.72
C ARG A 44 -4.09 11.06 0.63
N GLU A 45 -3.74 12.28 0.99
CA GLU A 45 -3.70 13.46 0.12
C GLU A 45 -2.59 13.34 -0.93
N ARG A 46 -1.52 12.60 -0.63
CA ARG A 46 -0.41 12.35 -1.57
C ARG A 46 -0.66 11.19 -2.50
N CYS A 47 -1.43 10.19 -2.08
CA CYS A 47 -1.72 9.00 -2.88
C CYS A 47 -3.10 9.03 -3.54
N ASN A 48 -3.83 10.14 -3.44
CA ASN A 48 -5.20 10.27 -3.97
C ASN A 48 -6.15 9.14 -3.49
N GLY A 49 -5.95 8.67 -2.26
CA GLY A 49 -6.81 7.67 -1.62
C GLY A 49 -6.55 6.20 -1.97
N SER A 50 -5.65 5.88 -2.90
CA SER A 50 -5.31 4.47 -3.19
C SER A 50 -3.90 4.29 -3.71
N VAL A 51 -3.35 3.09 -3.50
CA VAL A 51 -2.04 2.69 -4.04
C VAL A 51 -2.16 1.35 -4.75
N ASP A 52 -1.72 1.31 -6.00
CA ASP A 52 -1.64 0.09 -6.80
C ASP A 52 -0.34 -0.67 -6.52
N LEU A 53 -0.48 -1.96 -6.24
CA LEU A 53 0.62 -2.89 -6.05
C LEU A 53 0.48 -4.03 -7.07
N LEU A 54 1.46 -4.14 -7.96
CA LEU A 54 1.54 -5.23 -8.92
C LEU A 54 2.53 -6.27 -8.43
N LEU A 55 2.10 -7.53 -8.41
CA LEU A 55 2.94 -8.67 -8.11
C LEU A 55 2.97 -9.60 -9.31
N VAL A 56 4.17 -10.07 -9.63
CA VAL A 56 4.40 -11.11 -10.63
C VAL A 56 4.68 -12.40 -9.90
N ALA A 57 3.82 -13.39 -10.12
CA ALA A 57 4.01 -14.75 -9.69
C ALA A 57 4.54 -15.56 -10.90
N THR A 58 5.57 -16.38 -10.71
CA THR A 58 6.18 -17.19 -11.79
C THR A 58 6.02 -18.68 -11.47
N PRO A 59 5.53 -19.55 -12.39
CA PRO A 59 5.18 -19.33 -13.82
C PRO A 59 4.10 -18.27 -14.04
N PRO A 60 4.12 -17.52 -15.17
CA PRO A 60 3.69 -16.12 -15.20
C PRO A 60 2.20 -15.96 -14.88
N SER A 61 1.93 -15.21 -13.81
CA SER A 61 0.62 -14.74 -13.39
C SER A 61 0.79 -13.35 -12.77
N ILE A 62 -0.13 -12.44 -13.07
CA ILE A 62 -0.13 -11.08 -12.52
C ILE A 62 -1.20 -10.99 -11.45
N ILE A 63 -0.83 -10.47 -10.29
CA ILE A 63 -1.75 -10.18 -9.20
C ILE A 63 -1.74 -8.67 -9.00
N HIS A 64 -2.91 -8.06 -9.16
CA HIS A 64 -3.11 -6.63 -8.92
C HIS A 64 -3.80 -6.44 -7.58
N VAL A 65 -3.11 -5.76 -6.66
CA VAL A 65 -3.60 -5.45 -5.33
C VAL A 65 -3.83 -3.94 -5.26
N VAL A 66 -5.06 -3.54 -4.93
CA VAL A 66 -5.42 -2.14 -4.72
C VAL A 66 -5.55 -1.91 -3.22
N VAL A 67 -4.66 -1.09 -2.66
CA VAL A 67 -4.73 -0.70 -1.25
C VAL A 67 -5.50 0.60 -1.13
N ILE A 68 -6.65 0.56 -0.47
CA ILE A 68 -7.47 1.75 -0.20
C ILE A 68 -6.98 2.42 1.09
N VAL A 69 -6.67 3.71 0.99
CA VAL A 69 -6.22 4.53 2.12
C VAL A 69 -7.43 5.28 2.69
N LEU A 70 -7.82 4.87 3.89
CA LEU A 70 -8.91 5.51 4.61
C LEU A 70 -8.48 6.91 5.08
N ASP A 71 -9.43 7.82 4.99
CA ASP A 71 -9.25 9.20 5.42
C ASP A 71 -9.17 9.30 6.94
N VAL A 72 -8.28 10.17 7.40
CA VAL A 72 -8.15 10.55 8.80
C VAL A 72 -8.29 12.06 8.83
N ASN A 73 -9.11 12.59 9.74
CA ASN A 73 -9.31 14.03 9.88
C ASN A 73 -8.09 14.69 10.55
N ASP A 74 -6.98 14.79 9.83
CA ASP A 74 -5.72 15.40 10.26
C ASP A 74 -5.43 16.76 9.58
N HIS A 75 -6.23 17.14 8.58
CA HIS A 75 -6.19 18.45 7.95
C HIS A 75 -7.27 19.39 8.55
N ALA A 76 -6.83 20.36 9.35
CA ALA A 76 -7.71 21.39 9.89
C ALA A 76 -8.18 22.36 8.77
N PRO A 77 -9.40 22.90 8.87
CA PRO A 77 -9.89 23.86 7.89
C PRO A 77 -9.06 25.17 7.93
N GLU A 78 -8.72 25.69 6.76
CA GLU A 78 -8.15 27.02 6.61
C GLU A 78 -9.20 27.97 6.03
N PHE A 79 -9.48 29.06 6.74
CA PHE A 79 -10.38 30.08 6.24
C PHE A 79 -9.65 30.94 5.19
N PRO A 80 -10.28 31.22 4.04
CA PRO A 80 -9.65 32.01 2.98
C PRO A 80 -9.43 33.48 3.37
N VAL A 81 -10.07 33.95 4.45
CA VAL A 81 -9.89 35.28 5.02
C VAL A 81 -9.80 35.21 6.55
N PRO A 82 -8.99 36.07 7.21
CA PRO A 82 -8.99 36.19 8.66
C PRO A 82 -10.35 36.64 9.19
N PHE A 83 -10.71 36.22 10.41
CA PHE A 83 -11.88 36.77 11.11
C PHE A 83 -11.70 38.29 11.29
N GLN A 84 -12.68 39.05 10.83
CA GLN A 84 -12.73 40.51 10.93
C GLN A 84 -13.41 40.94 12.24
#